data_AF-A0A3R7JDT0-F1
#
_entry.id   AF-A0A3R7JDT0-F1
#
_cell.length_a   1.000
_cell.length_b   1.000
_cell.length_c   1.000
_cell.angle_alpha   90.00
_cell.angle_beta   90.00
_cell.angle_gamma   90.00
#
_symmetry.space_group_name_H-M   'P 1'
#
loop_
_entity.id
_entity.type
_entity.pdbx_description
1 polymer ?
#
loop_
_entity_poly.entity_id
_entity_poly.type
_entity_poly.pdbx_seq_one_letter_code
_entity_poly.pdbx_strand_id
1 'polypeptide(L)'
;MTLKSMFRGRLHEWLLRANRLYHRRLYTVESNPDGIDIFDEDWDSLVLLDACRYDALVDRDELPGNLESRVSKGSQTYEFLRANFTDRDLRDTVYVTATPQYYRFEDELNATFHEVVNIWSDDSNVWHDGGRQVVRPETTTEHALQAAEQYPNKRLLVHYIQPHTPFLDRPTEKLNTDRNTYRQFISGELSVDASTLREAYRRNVDITLPHVTDLLEGLDGKTVVTADHGELLGERLYPVPVSGWGHPHGTYVDELVRVPWLVHEQGERRDVTSGSSKSGDEEIKHDVVEQRLRSLGYTN
;
A
#
# COMPACT_ATOMS: atom_id res chain seq x y z
N MET A 1 -14.30 26.09 5.99
CA MET A 1 -14.43 25.64 4.59
C MET A 1 -15.31 26.63 3.83
N THR A 2 -14.91 27.15 2.67
CA THR A 2 -15.73 28.11 1.89
C THR A 2 -16.68 27.36 0.95
N LEU A 3 -17.82 27.97 0.59
CA LEU A 3 -18.78 27.39 -0.36
C LEU A 3 -18.13 27.03 -1.71
N LYS A 4 -17.15 27.85 -2.15
CA LYS A 4 -16.33 27.61 -3.35
C LYS A 4 -15.46 26.35 -3.23
N SER A 5 -14.82 26.15 -2.08
CA SER A 5 -13.98 24.97 -1.80
C SER A 5 -14.81 23.68 -1.79
N MET A 6 -15.98 23.71 -1.14
CA MET A 6 -16.92 22.58 -1.15
C MET A 6 -17.41 22.22 -2.56
N PHE A 7 -17.75 23.22 -3.38
CA PHE A 7 -18.22 22.98 -4.75
C PHE A 7 -17.12 22.37 -5.62
N ARG A 8 -15.88 22.87 -5.51
CA ARG A 8 -14.72 22.35 -6.23
C ARG A 8 -14.44 20.88 -5.90
N GLY A 9 -14.45 20.53 -4.61
CA GLY A 9 -14.26 19.14 -4.16
C GLY A 9 -15.34 18.20 -4.71
N ARG A 10 -16.62 18.59 -4.60
CA ARG A 10 -17.74 17.77 -5.11
C ARG A 10 -17.73 17.58 -6.63
N LEU A 11 -17.41 18.62 -7.38
CA LEU A 11 -17.29 18.52 -8.84
C LEU A 11 -16.16 17.56 -9.22
N HIS A 12 -15.01 17.67 -8.54
CA HIS A 12 -13.88 16.77 -8.76
C HIS A 12 -14.24 15.30 -8.50
N GLU A 13 -14.90 15.01 -7.38
CA GLU A 13 -15.40 13.65 -7.07
C GLU A 13 -16.34 13.11 -8.16
N TRP A 14 -17.23 13.95 -8.70
CA TRP A 14 -18.12 13.56 -9.80
C TRP A 14 -17.35 13.20 -11.07
N LEU A 15 -16.31 13.95 -11.43
CA LEU A 15 -15.47 13.65 -12.59
C LEU A 15 -14.68 12.34 -12.38
N LEU A 16 -14.17 12.09 -11.17
CA LEU A 16 -13.53 10.82 -10.82
C LEU A 16 -14.50 9.64 -10.91
N ARG A 17 -15.76 9.81 -10.49
CA ARG A 17 -16.80 8.78 -10.64
C ARG A 17 -17.09 8.44 -12.10
N ALA A 18 -17.04 9.42 -13.01
CA ALA A 18 -17.20 9.17 -14.43
C ALA A 18 -16.05 8.33 -15.00
N ASN A 19 -14.80 8.61 -14.60
CA ASN A 19 -13.65 7.77 -14.96
C ASN A 19 -13.78 6.36 -14.38
N ARG A 20 -14.19 6.23 -13.11
CA ARG A 20 -14.46 4.92 -12.50
C ARG A 20 -15.51 4.12 -13.25
N LEU A 21 -16.62 4.75 -13.65
CA LEU A 21 -17.65 4.11 -14.46
C LEU A 21 -17.09 3.56 -15.77
N TYR A 22 -16.21 4.29 -16.44
CA TYR A 22 -15.54 3.82 -17.65
C TYR A 22 -14.62 2.62 -17.37
N HIS A 23 -13.68 2.77 -16.43
CA HIS A 23 -12.69 1.73 -16.13
C HIS A 23 -13.32 0.44 -15.61
N ARG A 24 -14.36 0.54 -14.76
CA ARG A 24 -15.11 -0.61 -14.27
C ARG A 24 -16.17 -1.13 -15.25
N ARG A 25 -16.17 -0.66 -16.50
CA ARG A 25 -17.13 -1.07 -17.54
C ARG A 25 -18.59 -0.99 -17.04
N LEU A 26 -18.96 0.14 -16.46
CA LEU A 26 -20.26 0.36 -15.78
C LEU A 26 -20.49 -0.59 -14.59
N TYR A 27 -19.44 -0.90 -13.84
CA TYR A 27 -19.42 -1.83 -12.70
C TYR A 27 -19.73 -3.29 -13.05
N THR A 28 -19.51 -3.71 -14.30
CA THR A 28 -19.58 -5.14 -14.66
C THR A 28 -18.30 -5.91 -14.31
N VAL A 29 -17.21 -5.22 -13.95
CA VAL A 29 -15.99 -5.83 -13.42
C VAL A 29 -15.72 -5.35 -11.99
N GLU A 30 -15.23 -6.26 -11.15
CA GLU A 30 -15.00 -6.03 -9.72
C GLU A 30 -13.57 -5.62 -9.37
N SER A 31 -12.64 -5.71 -10.32
CA SER A 31 -11.24 -5.37 -10.20
C SER A 31 -10.66 -5.08 -11.60
N ASN A 32 -9.39 -4.67 -11.67
CA ASN A 32 -8.71 -4.49 -12.93
C ASN A 32 -8.56 -5.84 -13.65
N PRO A 33 -9.20 -6.04 -14.82
CA PRO A 33 -9.20 -7.33 -15.51
C PRO A 33 -7.83 -7.73 -16.08
N ASP A 34 -6.92 -6.76 -16.25
CA ASP A 34 -5.60 -6.99 -16.82
C ASP A 34 -4.54 -7.30 -15.74
N GLY A 35 -4.94 -7.31 -14.46
CA GLY A 35 -4.05 -7.52 -13.32
C GLY A 35 -3.68 -8.99 -13.10
N ILE A 36 -2.42 -9.24 -12.74
CA ILE A 36 -1.94 -10.58 -12.37
C ILE A 36 -2.44 -10.98 -10.98
N ASP A 37 -2.55 -12.29 -10.73
CA ASP A 37 -2.76 -12.80 -9.38
C ASP A 37 -1.41 -13.00 -8.69
N ILE A 38 -1.19 -12.31 -7.58
CA ILE A 38 0.11 -12.40 -6.89
C ILE A 38 0.37 -13.80 -6.33
N PHE A 39 -0.65 -14.59 -6.01
CA PHE A 39 -0.45 -15.91 -5.41
C PHE A 39 -0.17 -17.01 -6.45
N ASP A 40 -0.46 -16.73 -7.73
CA ASP A 40 -0.09 -17.60 -8.86
C ASP A 40 1.37 -17.37 -9.31
N GLU A 41 2.02 -16.31 -8.82
CA GLU A 41 3.43 -16.02 -9.08
C GLU A 41 4.36 -16.78 -8.12
N ASP A 42 5.57 -17.10 -8.61
CA ASP A 42 6.60 -17.81 -7.85
C ASP A 42 7.43 -16.83 -7.00
N TRP A 43 7.25 -16.89 -5.68
CA TRP A 43 8.02 -16.14 -4.68
C TRP A 43 7.96 -16.84 -3.32
N ASP A 44 9.07 -16.73 -2.56
CA ASP A 44 9.15 -17.14 -1.16
C ASP A 44 8.76 -15.98 -0.24
N SER A 45 9.19 -14.76 -0.59
CA SER A 45 8.80 -13.53 0.09
C SER A 45 8.26 -12.50 -0.90
N LEU A 46 7.14 -11.84 -0.59
CA LEU A 46 6.54 -10.76 -1.36
C LEU A 46 6.46 -9.50 -0.51
N VAL A 47 7.16 -8.45 -0.92
CA VAL A 47 7.17 -7.14 -0.27
C VAL A 47 6.27 -6.19 -1.05
N LEU A 48 5.19 -5.73 -0.41
CA LEU A 48 4.26 -4.73 -0.91
C LEU A 48 4.61 -3.35 -0.36
N LEU A 49 4.89 -2.40 -1.24
CA LEU A 49 5.04 -0.98 -0.92
C LEU A 49 3.73 -0.24 -1.27
N ASP A 50 2.98 0.19 -0.26
CA ASP A 50 1.66 0.85 -0.43
C ASP A 50 1.77 2.10 -1.32
N ALA A 51 1.01 2.10 -2.42
CA ALA A 51 0.97 3.17 -3.43
C ALA A 51 2.33 3.45 -4.14
N CYS A 52 3.22 2.46 -4.25
CA CYS A 52 4.49 2.62 -4.94
C CYS A 52 4.33 2.53 -6.47
N ARG A 53 4.73 3.59 -7.19
CA ARG A 53 4.73 3.63 -8.65
C ARG A 53 5.94 2.89 -9.22
N TYR A 54 5.76 2.26 -10.37
CA TYR A 54 6.88 1.65 -11.09
C TYR A 54 8.00 2.64 -11.40
N ASP A 55 7.67 3.83 -11.91
CA ASP A 55 8.64 4.85 -12.27
C ASP A 55 9.39 5.44 -11.05
N ALA A 56 8.82 5.35 -9.85
CA ALA A 56 9.49 5.75 -8.63
C ALA A 56 10.69 4.85 -8.29
N LEU A 57 10.66 3.57 -8.70
CA LEU A 57 11.79 2.66 -8.54
C LEU A 57 12.73 2.65 -9.74
N VAL A 58 12.23 2.86 -10.97
CA VAL A 58 13.10 2.95 -12.17
C VAL A 58 14.13 4.08 -12.02
N ASP A 59 13.74 5.18 -11.40
CA ASP A 59 14.62 6.33 -11.17
C ASP A 59 15.68 6.07 -10.07
N ARG A 60 15.67 4.89 -9.42
CA ARG A 60 16.51 4.54 -8.26
C ARG A 60 17.17 3.18 -8.46
N ASP A 61 18.44 3.19 -8.84
CA ASP A 61 19.27 1.98 -9.01
C ASP A 61 19.81 1.45 -7.67
N GLU A 62 19.01 1.52 -6.61
CA GLU A 62 19.46 1.33 -5.22
C GLU A 62 19.11 -0.06 -4.65
N LEU A 63 18.07 -0.71 -5.18
CA LEU A 63 17.66 -2.04 -4.73
C LEU A 63 18.40 -3.14 -5.50
N PRO A 64 18.98 -4.14 -4.82
CA PRO A 64 19.60 -5.26 -5.51
C PRO A 64 18.54 -6.14 -6.18
N GLY A 65 18.61 -6.34 -7.50
CA GLY A 65 17.70 -7.26 -8.20
C GLY A 65 17.44 -6.87 -9.65
N ASN A 66 16.49 -7.57 -10.27
CA ASN A 66 16.05 -7.29 -11.64
C ASN A 66 14.66 -6.65 -11.60
N LEU A 67 14.58 -5.37 -11.95
CA LEU A 67 13.33 -4.60 -11.94
C LEU A 67 12.55 -4.77 -13.26
N GLU A 68 11.35 -5.32 -13.16
CA GLU A 68 10.33 -5.31 -14.20
C GLU A 68 9.08 -4.57 -13.72
N SER A 69 8.01 -4.59 -14.52
CA SER A 69 6.69 -4.13 -14.09
C SER A 69 5.66 -5.25 -14.21
N ARG A 70 4.60 -5.18 -13.39
CA ARG A 70 3.39 -5.98 -13.52
C ARG A 70 2.16 -5.08 -13.45
N VAL A 71 1.02 -5.62 -13.85
CA VAL A 71 -0.27 -4.95 -13.72
C VAL A 71 -0.94 -5.44 -12.44
N SER A 72 -1.26 -4.53 -11.53
CA SER A 72 -2.03 -4.82 -10.32
C SER A 72 -3.51 -4.99 -10.63
N LYS A 73 -4.18 -5.88 -9.87
CA LYS A 73 -5.63 -6.04 -9.86
C LYS A 73 -6.37 -4.87 -9.21
N GLY A 74 -5.70 -4.04 -8.42
CA GLY A 74 -6.31 -2.93 -7.69
C GLY A 74 -5.73 -1.58 -8.10
N SER A 75 -6.57 -0.54 -8.08
CA SER A 75 -6.11 0.85 -8.12
C SER A 75 -6.08 1.50 -6.73
N GLN A 76 -6.33 0.71 -5.68
CA GLN A 76 -6.27 1.06 -4.26
C GLN A 76 -6.16 -0.23 -3.41
N THR A 77 -5.68 -0.14 -2.18
CA THR A 77 -5.45 -1.30 -1.30
C THR A 77 -6.68 -2.19 -1.10
N TYR A 78 -7.86 -1.61 -0.84
CA TYR A 78 -9.09 -2.41 -0.67
C TYR A 78 -9.42 -3.26 -1.91
N GLU A 79 -9.26 -2.68 -3.10
CA GLU A 79 -9.54 -3.40 -4.34
C GLU A 79 -8.49 -4.49 -4.60
N PHE A 80 -7.22 -4.20 -4.30
CA PHE A 80 -6.12 -5.17 -4.38
C PHE A 80 -6.35 -6.36 -3.44
N LEU A 81 -6.70 -6.10 -2.18
CA LEU A 81 -6.99 -7.13 -1.19
C LEU A 81 -8.19 -7.99 -1.62
N ARG A 82 -9.31 -7.36 -1.97
CA ARG A 82 -10.51 -8.10 -2.43
C ARG A 82 -10.21 -8.96 -3.66
N ALA A 83 -9.39 -8.47 -4.59
CA ALA A 83 -9.14 -9.17 -5.85
C ALA A 83 -8.11 -10.33 -5.74
N ASN A 84 -7.26 -10.33 -4.71
CA ASN A 84 -6.22 -11.37 -4.53
C ASN A 84 -6.50 -12.32 -3.35
N PHE A 85 -7.22 -11.87 -2.31
CA PHE A 85 -7.30 -12.57 -1.03
C PHE A 85 -8.67 -13.25 -0.81
N THR A 86 -9.73 -12.82 -1.51
CA THR A 86 -11.08 -13.34 -1.26
C THR A 86 -11.16 -14.86 -1.37
N ASP A 87 -11.69 -15.50 -0.31
CA ASP A 87 -11.90 -16.95 -0.19
C ASP A 87 -10.65 -17.81 -0.40
N ARG A 88 -9.45 -17.27 -0.08
CA ARG A 88 -8.18 -17.98 -0.26
C ARG A 88 -7.75 -18.73 1.00
N ASP A 89 -7.23 -19.94 0.79
CA ASP A 89 -6.46 -20.68 1.79
C ASP A 89 -4.98 -20.34 1.65
N LEU A 90 -4.46 -19.58 2.61
CA LEU A 90 -3.10 -19.03 2.66
C LEU A 90 -2.36 -19.52 3.91
N ARG A 91 -2.67 -20.74 4.38
CA ARG A 91 -2.03 -21.35 5.57
C ARG A 91 -0.57 -21.77 5.38
N ASP A 92 -0.05 -21.56 4.18
CA ASP A 92 1.37 -21.61 3.82
C ASP A 92 2.07 -20.26 3.97
N THR A 93 1.34 -19.19 4.26
CA THR A 93 1.81 -17.80 4.22
C THR A 93 1.64 -17.10 5.58
N VAL A 94 2.66 -16.35 5.98
CA VAL A 94 2.61 -15.39 7.10
C VAL A 94 2.50 -13.99 6.53
N TYR A 95 1.51 -13.23 6.98
CA TYR A 95 1.27 -11.87 6.53
C TYR A 95 1.68 -10.85 7.59
N VAL A 96 2.77 -10.13 7.35
CA VAL A 96 3.28 -9.06 8.19
C VAL A 96 2.80 -7.72 7.63
N THR A 97 1.94 -7.01 8.36
CA THR A 97 1.28 -5.80 7.84
C THR A 97 1.43 -4.59 8.76
N ALA A 98 1.85 -3.47 8.17
CA ALA A 98 1.90 -2.15 8.79
C ALA A 98 0.56 -1.38 8.68
N THR A 99 -0.46 -1.97 8.03
CA THR A 99 -1.76 -1.34 7.77
C THR A 99 -2.94 -2.13 8.33
N PRO A 100 -3.96 -1.47 8.91
CA PRO A 100 -5.19 -2.12 9.38
C PRO A 100 -6.16 -2.50 8.25
N GLN A 101 -5.81 -2.26 6.98
CA GLN A 101 -6.71 -2.49 5.85
C GLN A 101 -7.19 -3.95 5.74
N TYR A 102 -6.30 -4.92 5.93
CA TYR A 102 -6.71 -6.33 5.92
C TYR A 102 -7.67 -6.63 7.08
N TYR A 103 -7.29 -6.29 8.30
CA TYR A 103 -8.14 -6.48 9.50
C TYR A 103 -9.52 -5.85 9.34
N ARG A 104 -9.59 -4.64 8.79
CA ARG A 104 -10.85 -3.92 8.53
C ARG A 104 -11.82 -4.72 7.66
N PHE A 105 -11.30 -5.50 6.72
CA PHE A 105 -12.09 -6.23 5.73
C PHE A 105 -11.96 -7.74 5.88
N GLU A 106 -11.42 -8.24 7.00
CA GLU A 106 -11.08 -9.65 7.19
C GLU A 106 -12.29 -10.57 6.99
N ASP A 107 -13.45 -10.21 7.56
CA ASP A 107 -14.71 -10.93 7.40
C ASP A 107 -15.18 -10.99 5.93
N GLU A 108 -14.99 -9.90 5.18
CA GLU A 108 -15.35 -9.83 3.75
C GLU A 108 -14.40 -10.64 2.88
N LEU A 109 -13.11 -10.59 3.21
CA LEU A 109 -12.06 -11.29 2.48
C LEU A 109 -12.12 -12.80 2.74
N ASN A 110 -12.46 -13.23 3.95
CA ASN A 110 -12.57 -14.66 4.30
C ASN A 110 -11.29 -15.45 3.89
N ALA A 111 -10.13 -14.82 3.99
CA ALA A 111 -8.85 -15.44 3.72
C ALA A 111 -8.31 -16.11 4.99
N THR A 112 -7.70 -17.29 4.86
CA THR A 112 -7.15 -18.02 6.01
C THR A 112 -5.63 -18.07 5.93
N PHE A 113 -4.93 -17.21 6.65
CA PHE A 113 -3.46 -17.22 6.74
C PHE A 113 -2.93 -18.26 7.72
N HIS A 114 -1.63 -18.55 7.68
CA HIS A 114 -0.97 -19.20 8.82
C HIS A 114 -1.02 -18.26 10.02
N GLU A 115 -0.66 -17.00 9.81
CA GLU A 115 -0.71 -15.93 10.79
C GLU A 115 -0.76 -14.57 10.09
N VAL A 116 -1.42 -13.61 10.73
CA VAL A 116 -1.38 -12.19 10.36
C VAL A 116 -0.76 -11.41 11.51
N VAL A 117 0.46 -10.89 11.30
CA VAL A 117 1.20 -10.05 12.25
C VAL A 117 0.80 -8.60 12.01
N ASN A 118 -0.13 -8.11 12.83
CA ASN A 118 -0.65 -6.73 12.77
C ASN A 118 0.30 -5.75 13.49
N ILE A 119 1.42 -5.37 12.85
CA ILE A 119 2.44 -4.48 13.48
C ILE A 119 1.81 -3.19 14.04
N TRP A 120 0.82 -2.66 13.32
CA TRP A 120 0.11 -1.42 13.63
C TRP A 120 -0.76 -1.46 14.91
N SER A 121 -1.08 -2.65 15.44
CA SER A 121 -1.97 -2.79 16.59
C SER A 121 -1.27 -2.49 17.92
N ASP A 122 0.04 -2.68 18.00
CA ASP A 122 0.85 -2.29 19.15
C ASP A 122 1.32 -0.83 18.99
N ASP A 123 0.99 0.02 19.96
CA ASP A 123 1.38 1.43 19.97
C ASP A 123 2.90 1.62 20.09
N SER A 124 3.62 0.64 20.64
CA SER A 124 5.09 0.68 20.74
C SER A 124 5.78 0.64 19.37
N ASN A 125 5.10 0.10 18.34
CA ASN A 125 5.58 0.04 16.96
C ASN A 125 5.22 1.29 16.13
N VAL A 126 4.51 2.24 16.71
CA VAL A 126 3.91 3.35 15.97
C VAL A 126 4.64 4.64 16.27
N TRP A 127 5.05 5.32 15.20
CA TRP A 127 5.64 6.65 15.29
C TRP A 127 4.55 7.72 15.27
N HIS A 128 4.72 8.72 16.13
CA HIS A 128 3.77 9.81 16.34
C HIS A 128 4.42 11.15 15.96
N ASP A 129 3.80 11.88 15.02
CA ASP A 129 4.23 13.24 14.64
C ASP A 129 3.05 14.07 14.13
N GLY A 130 2.90 15.28 14.65
CA GLY A 130 1.89 16.23 14.17
C GLY A 130 0.46 15.70 14.21
N GLY A 131 0.14 14.78 15.14
CA GLY A 131 -1.16 14.11 15.24
C GLY A 131 -1.37 12.93 14.28
N ARG A 132 -0.35 12.55 13.51
CA ARG A 132 -0.33 11.34 12.68
C ARG A 132 0.40 10.21 13.38
N GLN A 133 -0.06 9.01 13.07
CA GLN A 133 0.40 7.73 13.59
C GLN A 133 0.68 6.82 12.40
N VAL A 134 1.90 6.30 12.32
CA VAL A 134 2.31 5.42 11.23
C VAL A 134 3.41 4.48 11.70
N VAL A 135 3.36 3.23 11.25
CA VAL A 135 4.47 2.29 11.40
C VAL A 135 5.54 2.67 10.37
N ARG A 136 6.77 2.85 10.83
CA ARG A 136 7.89 3.27 9.97
C ARG A 136 8.52 2.07 9.23
N PRO A 137 9.24 2.30 8.12
CA PRO A 137 9.81 1.20 7.35
C PRO A 137 10.83 0.37 8.13
N GLU A 138 11.59 0.97 9.07
CA GLU A 138 12.51 0.24 9.95
C GLU A 138 11.77 -0.80 10.82
N THR A 139 10.63 -0.43 11.39
CA THR A 139 9.81 -1.33 12.22
C THR A 139 9.19 -2.44 11.39
N THR A 140 8.71 -2.14 10.19
CA THR A 140 8.14 -3.17 9.29
C THR A 140 9.20 -4.21 8.92
N THR A 141 10.41 -3.74 8.63
CA THR A 141 11.57 -4.59 8.30
C THR A 141 11.97 -5.51 9.45
N GLU A 142 12.07 -4.95 10.66
CA GLU A 142 12.40 -5.71 11.87
C GLU A 142 11.40 -6.86 12.11
N HIS A 143 10.10 -6.56 12.07
CA HIS A 143 9.05 -7.57 12.27
C HIS A 143 9.01 -8.60 11.14
N ALA A 144 9.31 -8.21 9.91
CA ALA A 144 9.40 -9.13 8.78
C ALA A 144 10.57 -10.13 8.93
N LEU A 145 11.73 -9.66 9.37
CA LEU A 145 12.89 -10.52 9.64
C LEU A 145 12.61 -11.49 10.81
N GLN A 146 11.97 -11.00 11.88
CA GLN A 146 11.55 -11.85 13.00
C GLN A 146 10.56 -12.94 12.55
N ALA A 147 9.58 -12.58 11.71
CA ALA A 147 8.63 -13.55 11.15
C ALA A 147 9.33 -14.57 10.23
N ALA A 148 10.33 -14.15 9.45
CA ALA A 148 11.11 -15.06 8.61
C ALA A 148 11.90 -16.09 9.45
N GLU A 149 12.52 -15.65 10.55
CA GLU A 149 13.24 -16.53 11.48
C GLU A 149 12.28 -17.50 12.20
N GLN A 150 11.11 -17.00 12.62
CA GLN A 150 10.11 -17.79 13.33
C GLN A 150 9.42 -18.81 12.41
N TYR A 151 9.24 -18.50 11.13
CA TYR A 151 8.50 -19.31 10.16
C TYR A 151 9.32 -19.62 8.89
N PRO A 152 10.42 -20.37 9.00
CA PRO A 152 11.34 -20.61 7.88
C PRO A 152 10.71 -21.43 6.73
N ASN A 153 9.63 -22.16 7.02
CA ASN A 153 8.91 -23.02 6.08
C ASN A 153 7.58 -22.41 5.59
N LYS A 154 7.41 -21.09 5.72
CA LYS A 154 6.25 -20.34 5.23
C LYS A 154 6.66 -19.31 4.19
N ARG A 155 5.76 -19.00 3.26
CA ARG A 155 5.86 -17.79 2.46
C ARG A 155 5.73 -16.57 3.37
N LEU A 156 6.42 -15.49 3.03
CA LEU A 156 6.33 -14.23 3.78
C LEU A 156 5.71 -13.15 2.90
N LEU A 157 4.55 -12.63 3.30
CA LEU A 157 3.96 -11.44 2.69
C LEU A 157 4.20 -10.25 3.62
N VAL A 158 4.91 -9.23 3.18
CA VAL A 158 5.27 -8.03 3.97
C VAL A 158 4.61 -6.82 3.34
N HIS A 159 3.88 -6.02 4.11
CA HIS A 159 3.17 -4.85 3.58
C HIS A 159 3.52 -3.58 4.35
N TYR A 160 4.34 -2.76 3.70
CA TYR A 160 4.77 -1.45 4.15
C TYR A 160 3.68 -0.41 3.87
N ILE A 161 3.58 0.60 4.73
CA ILE A 161 2.75 1.80 4.47
C ILE A 161 3.43 2.74 3.47
N GLN A 162 4.75 2.73 3.35
CA GLN A 162 5.44 3.67 2.50
C GLN A 162 5.54 3.13 1.06
N PRO A 163 5.50 4.02 0.04
CA PRO A 163 5.57 5.49 0.11
C PRO A 163 4.25 6.24 0.35
N HIS A 164 3.11 5.55 0.52
CA HIS A 164 1.82 6.18 0.81
C HIS A 164 1.88 7.16 2.00
N THR A 165 0.93 8.11 2.02
CA THR A 165 0.84 9.09 3.11
C THR A 165 0.47 8.43 4.44
N PRO A 166 0.95 8.92 5.60
CA PRO A 166 1.61 10.20 5.82
C PRO A 166 3.05 10.29 5.31
N PHE A 167 3.44 11.49 4.87
CA PHE A 167 4.84 11.77 4.55
C PHE A 167 5.67 11.87 5.83
N LEU A 168 6.71 11.04 5.94
CA LEU A 168 7.65 10.94 7.05
C LEU A 168 8.60 12.14 7.06
N ASP A 169 9.11 12.54 5.89
CA ASP A 169 9.82 13.80 5.70
C ASP A 169 9.03 14.72 4.76
N ARG A 170 8.88 15.98 5.18
CA ARG A 170 8.02 16.96 4.52
C ARG A 170 8.86 18.15 4.06
N PRO A 171 8.82 18.54 2.77
CA PRO A 171 9.52 19.73 2.29
C PRO A 171 9.08 21.05 2.94
N THR A 172 7.90 21.08 3.58
CA THR A 172 7.35 22.27 4.23
C THR A 172 6.41 21.93 5.38
N GLU A 173 6.42 22.77 6.42
CA GLU A 173 5.48 22.73 7.54
C GLU A 173 4.00 22.75 7.13
N LYS A 174 3.68 23.27 5.94
CA LYS A 174 2.30 23.28 5.46
C LYS A 174 1.74 21.87 5.25
N LEU A 175 2.59 20.88 5.00
CA LEU A 175 2.17 19.47 4.89
C LEU A 175 1.95 18.80 6.25
N ASN A 176 2.24 19.51 7.35
CA ASN A 176 1.93 19.04 8.70
C ASN A 176 0.44 19.22 8.99
N THR A 177 -0.36 18.24 8.56
CA THR A 177 -1.81 18.25 8.70
C THR A 177 -2.30 16.89 9.11
N ASP A 178 -3.29 16.82 10.00
CA ASP A 178 -3.92 15.61 10.52
C ASP A 178 -4.94 14.94 9.57
N ARG A 179 -5.22 15.53 8.41
CA ARG A 179 -6.22 15.06 7.43
C ARG A 179 -5.56 14.56 6.15
N ASN A 180 -6.35 13.91 5.28
CA ASN A 180 -5.86 13.41 3.99
C ASN A 180 -5.29 14.57 3.13
N THR A 181 -3.97 14.52 2.89
CA THR A 181 -3.19 15.60 2.25
C THR A 181 -3.69 15.91 0.84
N TYR A 182 -3.97 14.87 0.03
CA TYR A 182 -4.46 15.05 -1.32
C TYR A 182 -5.87 15.65 -1.35
N ARG A 183 -6.77 15.25 -0.44
CA ARG A 183 -8.11 15.85 -0.35
C ARG A 183 -8.04 17.34 -0.02
N GLN A 184 -7.18 17.74 0.91
CA GLN A 184 -6.99 19.16 1.26
C GLN A 184 -6.35 19.96 0.13
N PHE A 185 -5.42 19.35 -0.63
CA PHE A 185 -4.86 19.95 -1.84
C PHE A 185 -5.94 20.19 -2.91
N ILE A 186 -6.76 19.18 -3.21
CA ILE A 186 -7.85 19.27 -4.19
C ILE A 186 -8.89 20.33 -3.78
N SER A 187 -9.26 20.36 -2.50
CA SER A 187 -10.26 21.32 -1.98
C SER A 187 -9.73 22.76 -1.89
N GLY A 188 -8.42 22.96 -2.01
CA GLY A 188 -7.75 24.24 -1.86
C GLY A 188 -7.55 24.68 -0.41
N GLU A 189 -7.71 23.78 0.56
CA GLU A 189 -7.38 24.02 1.97
C GLU A 189 -5.86 24.02 2.20
N LEU A 190 -5.12 23.24 1.42
CA LEU A 190 -3.67 23.14 1.51
C LEU A 190 -3.00 24.09 0.50
N SER A 191 -2.33 25.13 0.99
CA SER A 191 -1.66 26.15 0.16
C SER A 191 -0.22 25.78 -0.20
N VAL A 192 -0.04 24.64 -0.88
CA VAL A 192 1.23 24.18 -1.47
C VAL A 192 1.09 24.04 -2.99
N ASP A 193 2.21 23.90 -3.71
CA ASP A 193 2.18 23.55 -5.12
C ASP A 193 2.24 22.03 -5.35
N ALA A 194 1.94 21.60 -6.58
CA ALA A 194 1.96 20.19 -6.97
C ALA A 194 3.37 19.56 -6.84
N SER A 195 4.43 20.34 -7.08
CA SER A 195 5.82 19.88 -6.95
C SER A 195 6.16 19.52 -5.51
N THR A 196 5.66 20.27 -4.54
CA THR A 196 5.87 20.01 -3.10
C THR A 196 5.31 18.65 -2.69
N LEU A 197 4.14 18.26 -3.21
CA LEU A 197 3.55 16.95 -2.94
C LEU A 197 4.33 15.81 -3.62
N ARG A 198 4.78 16.02 -4.86
CA ARG A 198 5.63 15.07 -5.58
C ARG A 198 6.96 14.85 -4.87
N GLU A 199 7.56 15.93 -4.36
CA GLU A 199 8.79 15.87 -3.61
C GLU A 199 8.60 15.11 -2.29
N ALA A 200 7.51 15.36 -1.56
CA ALA A 200 7.20 14.62 -0.34
C ALA A 200 7.00 13.11 -0.59
N TYR A 201 6.32 12.74 -1.69
CA TYR A 201 6.20 11.34 -2.12
C TYR A 201 7.56 10.71 -2.41
N ARG A 202 8.42 11.39 -3.18
CA ARG A 202 9.77 10.90 -3.50
C ARG A 202 10.63 10.72 -2.25
N ARG A 203 10.62 11.68 -1.32
CA ARG A 203 11.33 11.56 -0.04
C ARG A 203 10.85 10.36 0.77
N ASN A 204 9.55 10.05 0.75
CA ASN A 204 9.02 8.84 1.37
C ASN A 204 9.57 7.55 0.72
N VAL A 205 9.71 7.52 -0.61
CA VAL A 205 10.40 6.41 -1.31
C VAL A 205 11.83 6.32 -0.82
N ASP A 206 12.58 7.43 -0.83
CA ASP A 206 14.01 7.48 -0.44
C ASP A 206 14.24 7.02 1.01
N ILE A 207 13.32 7.32 1.93
CA ILE A 207 13.39 6.85 3.32
C ILE A 207 13.13 5.34 3.42
N THR A 208 12.32 4.78 2.51
CA THR A 208 11.86 3.39 2.57
C THR A 208 12.87 2.42 1.99
N LEU A 209 13.52 2.79 0.88
CA LEU A 209 14.39 1.86 0.15
C LEU A 209 15.54 1.29 0.97
N PRO A 210 16.27 2.04 1.83
CA PRO A 210 17.33 1.46 2.65
C PRO A 210 16.85 0.30 3.53
N HIS A 211 15.64 0.39 4.08
CA HIS A 211 15.06 -0.66 4.91
C HIS A 211 14.54 -1.84 4.11
N VAL A 212 14.07 -1.60 2.88
CA VAL A 212 13.78 -2.69 1.94
C VAL A 212 15.07 -3.41 1.54
N THR A 213 16.17 -2.69 1.34
CA THR A 213 17.50 -3.30 1.11
C THR A 213 17.92 -4.16 2.30
N ASP A 214 17.80 -3.67 3.54
CA ASP A 214 18.09 -4.45 4.76
C ASP A 214 17.23 -5.74 4.80
N LEU A 215 15.95 -5.65 4.44
CA LEU A 215 15.07 -6.81 4.34
C LEU A 215 15.54 -7.80 3.27
N LEU A 216 15.88 -7.31 2.07
CA LEU A 216 16.35 -8.16 0.98
C LEU A 216 17.63 -8.91 1.35
N GLU A 217 18.59 -8.22 1.96
CA GLU A 217 19.86 -8.82 2.43
C GLU A 217 19.66 -9.83 3.56
N GLY A 218 18.62 -9.66 4.39
CA GLY A 218 18.30 -10.56 5.50
C GLY A 218 17.42 -11.76 5.16
N LEU A 219 16.93 -11.87 3.92
CA LEU A 219 16.05 -12.97 3.49
C LEU A 219 16.73 -13.90 2.50
N ASP A 220 16.69 -15.20 2.80
CA ASP A 220 16.99 -16.25 1.82
C ASP A 220 15.79 -16.55 0.91
N GLY A 221 16.09 -17.07 -0.27
CA GLY A 221 15.15 -17.52 -1.28
C GLY A 221 14.87 -16.45 -2.34
N LYS A 222 13.68 -16.54 -2.94
CA LYS A 222 13.20 -15.60 -3.96
C LYS A 222 12.30 -14.54 -3.33
N THR A 223 12.81 -13.32 -3.26
CA THR A 223 12.06 -12.15 -2.78
C THR A 223 11.63 -11.28 -3.95
N VAL A 224 10.34 -10.92 -3.97
CA VAL A 224 9.77 -9.97 -4.93
C VAL A 224 9.39 -8.69 -4.21
N VAL A 225 9.86 -7.54 -4.70
CA VAL A 225 9.39 -6.22 -4.26
C VAL A 225 8.43 -5.66 -5.30
N THR A 226 7.21 -5.37 -4.88
CA THR A 226 6.11 -4.87 -5.71
C THR A 226 5.25 -3.87 -4.93
N ALA A 227 4.12 -3.47 -5.48
CA ALA A 227 3.14 -2.61 -4.84
C ALA A 227 1.73 -3.18 -4.99
N ASP A 228 0.85 -2.86 -4.05
CA ASP A 228 -0.57 -3.15 -4.16
C ASP A 228 -1.24 -2.29 -5.25
N HIS A 229 -0.80 -1.05 -5.41
CA HIS A 229 -1.13 -0.10 -6.48
C HIS A 229 -0.08 1.03 -6.55
N GLY A 230 -0.24 1.95 -7.50
CA GLY A 230 0.54 3.18 -7.61
C GLY A 230 -0.18 4.41 -7.03
N GLU A 231 0.28 5.62 -7.37
CA GLU A 231 -0.22 6.88 -6.82
C GLU A 231 -0.32 7.96 -7.90
N LEU A 232 -1.46 8.66 -7.97
CA LEU A 232 -1.58 9.84 -8.83
C LEU A 232 -0.96 11.05 -8.13
N LEU A 233 -0.08 11.73 -8.85
CA LEU A 233 0.69 12.90 -8.42
C LEU A 233 0.39 14.11 -9.34
N GLY A 234 -0.84 14.19 -9.85
CA GLY A 234 -1.36 15.30 -10.64
C GLY A 234 -1.59 15.01 -12.12
N GLU A 235 -1.48 13.76 -12.55
CA GLU A 235 -1.71 13.31 -13.92
C GLU A 235 -3.11 13.66 -14.42
N ARG A 236 -3.26 13.77 -15.74
CA ARG A 236 -4.56 14.05 -16.35
C ARG A 236 -5.24 12.76 -16.75
N LEU A 237 -6.34 12.44 -16.08
CA LEU A 237 -7.05 11.17 -16.25
C LEU A 237 -7.82 11.09 -17.58
N TYR A 238 -8.21 9.87 -17.93
CA TYR A 238 -9.05 9.52 -19.07
C TYR A 238 -10.23 8.65 -18.60
N PRO A 239 -11.41 8.68 -19.25
CA PRO A 239 -11.83 9.51 -20.39
C PRO A 239 -12.15 10.97 -20.07
N VAL A 240 -12.41 11.28 -18.80
CA VAL A 240 -12.71 12.64 -18.34
C VAL A 240 -11.42 13.30 -17.87
N PRO A 241 -10.99 14.40 -18.51
CA PRO A 241 -9.66 14.98 -18.33
C PRO A 241 -9.57 15.87 -17.09
N VAL A 242 -9.65 15.24 -15.91
CA VAL A 242 -9.47 15.83 -14.58
C VAL A 242 -8.07 15.50 -14.05
N SER A 243 -7.46 16.43 -13.29
CA SER A 243 -6.19 16.15 -12.60
C SER A 243 -6.45 15.13 -11.48
N GLY A 244 -5.72 14.03 -11.48
CA GLY A 244 -5.81 12.96 -10.50
C GLY A 244 -4.78 13.14 -9.39
N TRP A 245 -5.20 12.89 -8.14
CA TRP A 245 -4.33 12.88 -6.97
C TRP A 245 -4.80 11.77 -6.04
N GLY A 246 -3.86 11.07 -5.41
CA GLY A 246 -4.20 9.89 -4.62
C GLY A 246 -4.48 8.68 -5.52
N HIS A 247 -5.19 7.70 -4.97
CA HIS A 247 -5.51 6.43 -5.61
C HIS A 247 -7.04 6.22 -5.64
N PRO A 248 -7.77 6.95 -6.50
CA PRO A 248 -9.21 6.81 -6.61
C PRO A 248 -9.59 5.39 -7.05
N HIS A 249 -10.32 4.68 -6.18
CA HIS A 249 -10.86 3.33 -6.44
C HIS A 249 -11.39 3.15 -7.87
N GLY A 250 -11.11 2.00 -8.48
CA GLY A 250 -11.65 1.59 -9.77
C GLY A 250 -11.21 2.48 -10.93
N THR A 251 -10.02 3.08 -10.85
CA THR A 251 -9.42 3.90 -11.92
C THR A 251 -8.16 3.20 -12.42
N TYR A 252 -8.23 2.58 -13.59
CA TYR A 252 -7.15 1.71 -14.10
C TYR A 252 -6.29 2.45 -15.13
N VAL A 253 -5.62 3.51 -14.67
CA VAL A 253 -4.57 4.19 -15.42
C VAL A 253 -3.21 3.65 -15.00
N ASP A 254 -2.23 3.76 -15.88
CA ASP A 254 -0.92 3.15 -15.70
C ASP A 254 -0.24 3.58 -14.39
N GLU A 255 -0.37 4.84 -13.99
CA GLU A 255 0.22 5.37 -12.76
C GLU A 255 -0.38 4.76 -11.48
N LEU A 256 -1.53 4.09 -11.57
CA LEU A 256 -2.16 3.37 -10.46
C LEU A 256 -2.03 1.86 -10.54
N VAL A 257 -1.96 1.27 -11.74
CA VAL A 257 -1.98 -0.20 -11.87
C VAL A 257 -0.68 -0.79 -12.39
N ARG A 258 0.20 0.00 -13.01
CA ARG A 258 1.54 -0.47 -13.40
C ARG A 258 2.47 -0.36 -12.20
N VAL A 259 2.69 -1.47 -11.52
CA VAL A 259 3.46 -1.56 -10.28
C VAL A 259 4.86 -2.14 -10.54
N PRO A 260 5.86 -1.84 -9.70
CA PRO A 260 7.16 -2.47 -9.80
C PRO A 260 7.08 -3.97 -9.57
N TRP A 261 8.03 -4.69 -10.12
CA TRP A 261 8.22 -6.12 -9.89
C TRP A 261 9.71 -6.42 -9.91
N LEU A 262 10.37 -6.14 -8.79
CA LEU A 262 11.80 -6.38 -8.62
C LEU A 262 12.01 -7.78 -8.04
N VAL A 263 12.78 -8.61 -8.74
CA VAL A 263 13.14 -9.95 -8.28
C VAL A 263 14.56 -9.92 -7.73
N HIS A 264 14.70 -10.33 -6.47
CA HIS A 264 15.97 -10.57 -5.80
C HIS A 264 16.03 -12.04 -5.35
N GLU A 265 17.13 -12.72 -5.67
CA GLU A 265 17.33 -14.12 -5.29
C GLU A 265 18.70 -14.25 -4.62
N GLN A 266 18.72 -14.81 -3.41
CA GLN A 266 19.93 -15.17 -2.69
C GLN A 266 19.66 -16.36 -1.76
N GLY A 267 20.72 -17.07 -1.34
CA GLY A 267 20.57 -18.22 -0.45
C GLY A 267 19.73 -19.37 -1.05
N GLU A 268 19.14 -20.18 -0.18
CA GLU A 268 18.33 -21.34 -0.56
C GLU A 268 16.83 -21.00 -0.57
N ARG A 269 16.08 -21.60 -1.50
CA ARG A 269 14.61 -21.47 -1.54
C ARG A 269 13.99 -22.13 -0.31
N ARG A 270 12.85 -21.59 0.15
CA ARG A 270 12.10 -22.16 1.29
C ARG A 270 11.38 -23.45 0.89
N ASP A 271 11.39 -24.44 1.79
CA ASP A 271 10.48 -25.59 1.70
C ASP A 271 9.11 -25.18 2.27
N VAL A 272 8.30 -24.55 1.43
CA VAL A 272 7.00 -23.99 1.82
C VAL A 272 6.00 -25.11 2.12
N THR A 273 5.42 -25.07 3.32
CA THR A 273 4.42 -26.04 3.76
C THR A 273 3.16 -25.35 4.25
N SER A 274 1.98 -25.86 3.88
CA SER A 274 0.71 -25.42 4.47
C SER A 274 0.53 -26.01 5.88
N GLY A 275 -0.10 -25.26 6.78
CA GLY A 275 -0.27 -25.65 8.20
C GLY A 275 -1.65 -25.32 8.77
N SER A 276 -1.74 -25.17 10.09
CA SER A 276 -2.94 -24.63 10.76
C SER A 276 -2.89 -23.10 10.78
N SER A 277 -4.05 -22.45 10.81
CA SER A 277 -4.13 -21.02 11.18
C SER A 277 -3.82 -20.90 12.67
N LYS A 278 -3.00 -19.93 13.05
CA LYS A 278 -2.97 -19.44 14.42
C LYS A 278 -4.24 -18.62 14.63
N SER A 279 -5.00 -18.94 15.67
CA SER A 279 -6.11 -18.08 16.08
C SER A 279 -5.51 -16.80 16.67
N GLY A 280 -5.78 -15.66 16.02
CA GLY A 280 -5.46 -14.34 16.55
C GLY A 280 -6.46 -14.00 17.66
N ASP A 281 -6.25 -14.52 18.87
CA ASP A 281 -7.13 -14.29 20.03
C ASP A 281 -6.89 -12.94 20.73
N GLU A 282 -6.07 -12.05 20.16
CA GLU A 282 -5.92 -10.69 20.68
C GLU A 282 -7.04 -9.79 20.14
N GLU A 283 -8.01 -9.50 21.00
CA GLU A 283 -9.08 -8.53 20.72
C GLU A 283 -8.48 -7.13 20.53
N ILE A 284 -8.27 -6.74 19.27
CA ILE A 284 -7.86 -5.37 18.93
C ILE A 284 -9.06 -4.44 19.16
N LYS A 285 -8.86 -3.42 19.99
CA LYS A 285 -9.93 -2.47 20.28
C LYS A 285 -10.31 -1.66 19.04
N HIS A 286 -11.62 -1.51 18.82
CA HIS A 286 -12.17 -0.81 17.66
C HIS A 286 -11.67 0.65 17.52
N ASP A 287 -11.45 1.34 18.64
CA ASP A 287 -10.93 2.71 18.65
C ASP A 287 -9.50 2.81 18.09
N VAL A 288 -8.66 1.81 18.34
CA VAL A 288 -7.31 1.71 17.75
C VAL A 288 -7.40 1.60 16.23
N VAL A 289 -8.28 0.74 15.72
CA VAL A 289 -8.47 0.54 14.27
C VAL A 289 -8.92 1.84 13.60
N GLU A 290 -9.96 2.49 14.14
CA GLU A 290 -10.48 3.75 13.59
C GLU A 290 -9.44 4.87 13.60
N GLN A 291 -8.68 4.98 14.70
CA GLN A 291 -7.64 5.99 14.85
C GLN A 291 -6.51 5.79 13.84
N ARG A 292 -6.04 4.55 13.66
CA ARG A 292 -4.99 4.19 12.68
C ARG A 292 -5.45 4.49 11.25
N LEU A 293 -6.66 4.07 10.89
CA LEU A 293 -7.25 4.36 9.59
C LEU A 293 -7.36 5.88 9.32
N ARG A 294 -7.74 6.67 10.33
CA ARG A 294 -7.80 8.13 10.20
C ARG A 294 -6.42 8.73 9.98
N SER A 295 -5.42 8.31 10.76
CA SER A 295 -4.04 8.83 10.65
C SER A 295 -3.38 8.51 9.31
N LEU A 296 -3.73 7.37 8.71
CA LEU A 296 -3.32 6.97 7.36
C LEU A 296 -4.17 7.65 6.26
N GLY A 297 -5.20 8.41 6.62
CA GLY A 297 -6.04 9.14 5.66
C GLY A 297 -7.09 8.29 4.94
N TYR A 298 -7.37 7.08 5.43
CA TYR A 298 -8.37 6.15 4.90
C TYR A 298 -9.79 6.47 5.38
N THR A 299 -9.93 7.10 6.54
CA THR A 299 -11.20 7.58 7.12
C THR A 299 -11.09 9.05 7.51
N ASN A 300 -12.22 9.69 7.84
CA ASN A 300 -12.26 11.08 8.30
C ASN A 300 -12.51 11.15 9.82
#